data_AF-A0A146KKL1-F1
#
_entry.id   AF-A0A146KKL1-F1
#
_cell.length_a   1.000
_cell.length_b   1.000
_cell.length_c   1.000
_cell.angle_alpha   90.00
_cell.angle_beta   90.00
_cell.angle_gamma   90.00
#
_symmetry.space_group_name_H-M   'P 1'
#
loop_
_entity.id
_entity.type
_entity.pdbx_description
1 polymer ?
#
loop_
_entity_poly.entity_id
_entity_poly.type
_entity_poly.pdbx_seq_one_letter_code
_entity_poly.pdbx_strand_id
1 'polypeptide(L)'
;PFVVEILDEAFSKIETMRFFYSPNLIKIGSRGFWGCQSLFRIDCPNLEIVGSHSFDDAFSLTHINLENVRRFGQNCLSCCAIQEIRNQKCLNTTNLTFCDNPSLEFLDFENLQEFDFRNFRGCSNLKFLRM
;
A
#
# COMPACT_ATOMS: atom_id res chain seq x y z
N PRO A 1 16.44 -10.48 -4.04
CA PRO A 1 17.34 -9.96 -2.97
C PRO A 1 18.01 -8.61 -3.28
N PHE A 2 18.40 -8.30 -4.53
CA PHE A 2 19.10 -7.04 -4.88
C PHE A 2 18.24 -6.04 -5.66
N VAL A 3 16.98 -6.38 -5.93
CA VAL A 3 16.09 -5.52 -6.71
C VAL A 3 15.73 -4.30 -5.86
N VAL A 4 16.13 -3.13 -6.35
CA VAL A 4 15.88 -1.81 -5.74
C VAL A 4 14.61 -1.15 -6.30
N GLU A 5 14.18 -1.54 -7.50
CA GLU A 5 13.00 -0.99 -8.16
C GLU A 5 12.21 -2.09 -8.88
N ILE A 6 10.89 -2.07 -8.69
CA ILE A 6 9.93 -2.77 -9.56
C ILE A 6 9.42 -1.75 -10.57
N LEU A 7 9.54 -2.07 -11.86
CA LEU A 7 9.06 -1.20 -12.93
C LEU A 7 7.53 -1.25 -13.04
N ASP A 8 6.98 -0.33 -13.83
CA ASP A 8 5.55 -0.26 -14.08
C ASP A 8 5.02 -1.60 -14.64
N GLU A 9 3.87 -2.03 -14.12
CA GLU A 9 3.16 -3.26 -14.51
C GLU A 9 3.96 -4.58 -14.41
N ALA A 10 5.16 -4.59 -13.82
CA ALA A 10 6.09 -5.73 -13.87
C ALA A 10 5.51 -7.06 -13.32
N PHE A 11 4.63 -7.00 -12.33
CA PHE A 11 3.90 -8.17 -11.80
C PHE A 11 2.39 -8.01 -11.89
N SER A 12 1.89 -7.16 -12.79
CA SER A 12 0.47 -6.95 -13.02
C SER A 12 -0.25 -8.29 -13.30
N LYS A 13 -1.35 -8.53 -12.60
CA LYS A 13 -2.23 -9.71 -12.67
C LYS A 13 -1.57 -11.06 -12.44
N ILE A 14 -0.53 -11.12 -11.62
CA ILE A 14 -0.02 -12.42 -11.15
C ILE A 14 -0.92 -12.93 -10.03
N GLU A 15 -2.00 -13.60 -10.41
CA GLU A 15 -3.03 -14.11 -9.51
C GLU A 15 -2.57 -15.30 -8.65
N THR A 16 -1.38 -15.87 -8.90
CA THR A 16 -0.84 -17.01 -8.14
C THR A 16 0.16 -16.63 -7.06
N MET A 17 0.74 -15.42 -7.12
CA MET A 17 1.77 -15.01 -6.18
C MET A 17 1.16 -14.76 -4.81
N ARG A 18 1.68 -15.45 -3.79
CA ARG A 18 1.21 -15.28 -2.39
C ARG A 18 2.16 -14.46 -1.53
N PHE A 19 3.45 -14.51 -1.85
CA PHE A 19 4.51 -13.88 -1.06
C PHE A 19 5.48 -13.17 -2.00
N PHE A 20 5.87 -11.96 -1.65
CA PHE A 20 6.96 -11.24 -2.29
C PHE A 20 7.96 -10.77 -1.23
N TYR A 21 9.26 -11.02 -1.48
CA TYR A 21 10.34 -10.65 -0.59
C TYR A 21 11.44 -9.93 -1.36
N SER A 22 11.68 -8.66 -1.04
CA SER A 22 12.83 -7.92 -1.56
C SER A 22 13.32 -6.90 -0.53
N PRO A 23 14.36 -7.23 0.26
CA PRO A 23 14.78 -6.44 1.42
C PRO A 23 15.37 -5.08 1.04
N ASN A 24 15.94 -4.96 -0.16
CA ASN A 24 16.55 -3.73 -0.67
C ASN A 24 15.62 -2.93 -1.58
N LEU A 25 14.35 -3.32 -1.70
CA LEU A 25 13.41 -2.63 -2.57
C LEU A 25 13.08 -1.24 -2.00
N ILE A 26 13.32 -0.22 -2.82
CA ILE A 26 13.06 1.18 -2.48
C ILE A 26 11.79 1.68 -3.16
N LYS A 27 11.52 1.21 -4.40
CA LYS A 27 10.44 1.74 -5.23
C LYS A 27 9.63 0.65 -5.92
N ILE A 28 8.32 0.87 -5.98
CA ILE A 28 7.39 0.12 -6.81
C ILE A 28 6.76 1.08 -7.82
N GLY A 29 6.85 0.75 -9.10
CA GLY A 29 6.27 1.48 -10.22
C GLY A 29 4.74 1.37 -10.25
N SER A 30 4.13 2.16 -11.12
CA SER A 30 2.68 2.18 -11.29
C SER A 30 2.17 0.79 -11.68
N ARG A 31 1.09 0.33 -11.05
CA ARG A 31 0.50 -1.01 -11.26
C ARG A 31 1.48 -2.17 -11.06
N GLY A 32 2.58 -1.98 -10.32
CA GLY A 32 3.64 -2.98 -10.17
C GLY A 32 3.13 -4.35 -9.71
N PHE A 33 2.08 -4.41 -8.89
CA PHE A 33 1.38 -5.62 -8.44
C PHE A 33 -0.14 -5.50 -8.59
N TRP A 34 -0.62 -4.70 -9.54
CA TRP A 34 -2.05 -4.50 -9.74
C TRP A 34 -2.74 -5.84 -10.06
N GLY A 35 -3.89 -6.12 -9.42
CA GLY A 35 -4.65 -7.34 -9.65
C GLY A 35 -3.95 -8.62 -9.21
N CYS A 36 -2.93 -8.55 -8.34
CA CYS A 36 -2.33 -9.72 -7.70
C CYS A 36 -3.24 -10.26 -6.58
N GLN A 37 -4.39 -10.83 -6.95
CA GLN A 37 -5.49 -11.13 -6.02
C GLN A 37 -5.12 -12.12 -4.90
N SER A 38 -4.16 -13.02 -5.12
CA SER A 38 -3.68 -13.98 -4.10
C SER A 38 -2.51 -13.46 -3.26
N LEU A 39 -1.99 -12.26 -3.54
CA LEU A 39 -0.83 -11.72 -2.85
C LEU A 39 -1.20 -11.41 -1.42
N PHE A 40 -0.65 -12.19 -0.49
CA PHE A 40 -1.01 -12.15 0.92
C PHE A 40 -0.05 -11.28 1.73
N ARG A 41 1.23 -11.33 1.40
CA ARG A 41 2.30 -10.67 2.15
C ARG A 41 3.42 -10.14 1.27
N ILE A 42 3.90 -8.95 1.61
CA ILE A 42 5.04 -8.28 0.99
C ILE A 42 6.01 -7.85 2.08
N ASP A 43 7.24 -8.35 1.98
CA ASP A 43 8.33 -8.04 2.89
C ASP A 43 9.38 -7.18 2.19
N CYS A 44 9.20 -5.86 2.29
CA CYS A 44 10.06 -4.81 1.72
C CYS A 44 10.31 -3.70 2.78
N PRO A 45 11.17 -3.93 3.79
CA PRO A 45 11.35 -3.01 4.93
C PRO A 45 11.88 -1.62 4.56
N ASN A 46 12.57 -1.50 3.43
CA ASN A 46 13.16 -0.25 2.95
C ASN A 46 12.30 0.47 1.90
N LEU A 47 11.04 0.07 1.74
CA LEU A 47 10.15 0.65 0.74
C LEU A 47 9.87 2.12 1.04
N GLU A 48 10.18 3.00 0.09
CA GLU A 48 10.01 4.46 0.24
C GLU A 48 8.96 5.03 -0.72
N ILE A 49 8.75 4.41 -1.88
CA ILE A 49 7.87 4.92 -2.94
C ILE A 49 6.96 3.82 -3.45
N VAL A 50 5.64 4.08 -3.43
CA VAL A 50 4.63 3.21 -4.01
C VAL A 50 3.92 3.96 -5.13
N GLY A 51 4.02 3.46 -6.37
CA GLY A 51 3.41 4.06 -7.56
C GLY A 51 1.88 3.95 -7.57
N SER A 52 1.24 4.64 -8.52
CA SER A 52 -0.22 4.63 -8.63
C SER A 52 -0.76 3.24 -8.94
N HIS A 53 -1.86 2.84 -8.30
CA HIS A 53 -2.51 1.53 -8.45
C HIS A 53 -1.58 0.32 -8.20
N SER A 54 -0.46 0.49 -7.48
CA SER A 54 0.55 -0.57 -7.33
C SER A 54 0.00 -1.86 -6.74
N PHE A 55 -0.91 -1.78 -5.77
CA PHE A 55 -1.57 -2.91 -5.11
C PHE A 55 -3.09 -2.85 -5.26
N ASP A 56 -3.58 -2.08 -6.23
CA ASP A 56 -5.01 -2.03 -6.47
C ASP A 56 -5.53 -3.43 -6.88
N ASP A 57 -6.71 -3.80 -6.38
CA ASP A 57 -7.29 -5.15 -6.46
C ASP A 57 -6.43 -6.29 -5.88
N ALA A 58 -5.48 -6.02 -4.98
CA ALA A 58 -4.75 -7.04 -4.23
C ALA A 58 -5.57 -7.54 -3.02
N PHE A 59 -6.73 -8.15 -3.29
CA PHE A 59 -7.77 -8.48 -2.29
C PHE A 59 -7.30 -9.33 -1.10
N SER A 60 -6.21 -10.10 -1.24
CA SER A 60 -5.66 -10.94 -0.17
C SER A 60 -4.55 -10.25 0.63
N LEU A 61 -4.10 -9.06 0.24
CA LEU A 61 -2.94 -8.40 0.84
C LEU A 61 -3.30 -7.90 2.23
N THR A 62 -2.68 -8.53 3.23
CA THR A 62 -2.92 -8.25 4.66
C THR A 62 -1.67 -7.74 5.36
N HIS A 63 -0.48 -8.05 4.83
CA HIS A 63 0.81 -7.74 5.46
C HIS A 63 1.73 -7.00 4.49
N ILE A 64 2.01 -5.73 4.77
CA ILE A 64 2.98 -4.90 4.07
C ILE A 64 3.58 -3.89 5.06
N ASN A 65 4.90 -3.69 5.02
CA ASN A 65 5.54 -2.61 5.78
C ASN A 65 5.46 -1.30 4.99
N LEU A 66 4.78 -0.30 5.56
CA LEU A 66 4.60 1.03 4.98
C LEU A 66 5.23 2.14 5.84
N GLU A 67 5.95 1.80 6.90
CA GLU A 67 6.46 2.75 7.92
C GLU A 67 7.34 3.84 7.31
N ASN A 68 8.18 3.45 6.33
CA ASN A 68 9.16 4.31 5.68
C ASN A 68 8.67 4.96 4.37
N VAL A 69 7.44 4.67 3.93
CA VAL A 69 6.94 5.17 2.64
C VAL A 69 6.75 6.68 2.72
N ARG A 70 7.46 7.42 1.86
CA ARG A 70 7.40 8.88 1.77
C ARG A 70 6.37 9.35 0.74
N ARG A 71 6.10 8.50 -0.27
CA ARG A 71 5.23 8.84 -1.41
C ARG A 71 4.30 7.68 -1.75
N PHE A 72 3.00 7.95 -1.62
CA PHE A 72 1.93 7.08 -2.05
C PHE A 72 1.28 7.60 -3.32
N GLY A 73 1.25 6.76 -4.35
CA GLY A 73 0.52 7.02 -5.58
C GLY A 73 -0.99 6.92 -5.40
N GLN A 74 -1.72 7.48 -6.36
CA GLN A 74 -3.18 7.42 -6.38
C GLN A 74 -3.64 5.95 -6.40
N ASN A 75 -4.66 5.62 -5.61
CA ASN A 75 -5.24 4.26 -5.53
C ASN A 75 -4.22 3.15 -5.20
N CYS A 76 -3.04 3.47 -4.68
CA CYS A 76 -1.95 2.49 -4.64
C CYS A 76 -2.17 1.30 -3.70
N LEU A 77 -3.05 1.43 -2.70
CA LEU A 77 -3.46 0.39 -1.75
C LEU A 77 -4.99 0.28 -1.71
N SER A 78 -5.67 0.55 -2.83
CA SER A 78 -7.12 0.40 -2.92
C SER A 78 -7.51 -1.09 -2.96
N CYS A 79 -8.69 -1.44 -2.45
CA CYS A 79 -9.24 -2.80 -2.54
C CYS A 79 -8.30 -3.89 -1.95
N CYS A 80 -7.58 -3.59 -0.87
CA CYS A 80 -6.77 -4.56 -0.14
C CYS A 80 -7.51 -5.08 1.12
N ALA A 81 -6.87 -5.99 1.86
CA ALA A 81 -7.36 -6.52 3.13
C ALA A 81 -6.47 -6.13 4.32
N ILE A 82 -5.76 -5.00 4.20
CA ILE A 82 -4.83 -4.52 5.22
C ILE A 82 -5.63 -4.07 6.45
N GLN A 83 -5.26 -4.56 7.63
CA GLN A 83 -5.93 -4.21 8.90
C GLN A 83 -5.30 -3.00 9.59
N GLU A 84 -4.01 -2.81 9.40
CA GLU A 84 -3.22 -1.80 10.09
C GLU A 84 -2.27 -1.11 9.12
N ILE A 85 -2.32 0.22 9.09
CA ILE A 85 -1.38 1.05 8.36
C ILE A 85 -0.71 2.00 9.35
N ARG A 86 0.62 1.90 9.45
CA ARG A 86 1.48 2.86 10.15
C ARG A 86 2.42 3.53 9.17
N ASN A 87 2.63 4.83 9.35
CA ASN A 87 3.57 5.58 8.54
C ASN A 87 4.19 6.74 9.33
N GLN A 88 5.51 6.88 9.24
CA GLN A 88 6.27 7.91 9.96
C GLN A 88 6.95 8.92 9.03
N LYS A 89 6.76 8.84 7.71
CA LYS A 89 7.56 9.63 6.74
C LYS A 89 6.73 10.44 5.75
N CYS A 90 5.52 10.02 5.47
CA CYS A 90 4.63 10.65 4.52
C CYS A 90 4.08 11.96 5.10
N LEU A 91 4.21 13.04 4.34
CA LEU A 91 3.69 14.36 4.70
C LEU A 91 2.29 14.58 4.13
N ASN A 92 1.98 14.03 2.95
CA ASN A 92 0.72 14.21 2.26
C ASN A 92 0.33 12.91 1.54
N THR A 93 -0.94 12.53 1.63
CA THR A 93 -1.50 11.43 0.83
C THR A 93 -2.09 11.94 -0.47
N THR A 94 -2.25 11.05 -1.46
CA THR A 94 -2.97 11.38 -2.70
C THR A 94 -4.40 10.84 -2.63
N ASN A 95 -5.22 11.13 -3.65
CA ASN A 95 -6.60 10.66 -3.69
C ASN A 95 -6.68 9.13 -3.64
N LEU A 96 -7.61 8.61 -2.82
CA LEU A 96 -8.01 7.19 -2.79
C LEU A 96 -6.86 6.21 -2.47
N THR A 97 -5.78 6.67 -1.85
CA THR A 97 -4.58 5.91 -1.47
C THR A 97 -4.91 4.54 -0.87
N PHE A 98 -5.85 4.48 0.08
CA PHE A 98 -6.27 3.25 0.75
C PHE A 98 -7.81 3.13 0.84
N CYS A 99 -8.54 3.57 -0.20
CA CYS A 99 -9.99 3.38 -0.23
C CYS A 99 -10.38 1.91 -0.45
N ASP A 100 -11.61 1.57 -0.08
CA ASP A 100 -12.21 0.25 -0.22
C ASP A 100 -11.40 -0.86 0.48
N ASN A 101 -10.84 -0.52 1.64
CA ASN A 101 -10.22 -1.46 2.58
C ASN A 101 -11.19 -1.75 3.74
N PRO A 102 -12.18 -2.64 3.59
CA PRO A 102 -13.16 -2.90 4.64
C PRO A 102 -12.53 -3.52 5.88
N SER A 103 -11.33 -4.10 5.79
CA SER A 103 -10.61 -4.69 6.93
C SER A 103 -9.78 -3.69 7.73
N LEU A 104 -9.59 -2.46 7.22
CA LEU A 104 -8.72 -1.47 7.87
C LEU A 104 -9.35 -1.00 9.18
N GLU A 105 -8.69 -1.30 10.30
CA GLU A 105 -9.14 -0.94 11.66
C GLU A 105 -8.30 0.17 12.28
N PHE A 106 -7.02 0.25 11.92
CA PHE A 106 -6.03 1.11 12.53
C PHE A 106 -5.25 1.90 11.49
N LEU A 107 -5.30 3.23 11.60
CA LEU A 107 -4.50 4.15 10.79
C LEU A 107 -3.71 5.11 11.68
N ASP A 108 -2.39 5.14 11.52
CA ASP A 108 -1.49 6.04 12.25
C ASP A 108 -0.44 6.64 11.31
N PHE A 109 -0.60 7.93 11.01
CA PHE A 109 0.38 8.73 10.27
C PHE A 109 0.94 9.79 11.20
N GLU A 110 2.22 9.70 11.56
CA GLU A 110 2.79 10.58 12.60
C GLU A 110 3.10 12.01 12.10
N ASN A 111 3.39 12.17 10.81
CA ASN A 111 3.94 13.40 10.24
C ASN A 111 3.05 14.02 9.15
N LEU A 112 1.77 13.66 9.13
CA LEU A 112 0.84 14.07 8.08
C LEU A 112 0.46 15.54 8.25
N GLN A 113 0.57 16.32 7.18
CA GLN A 113 0.26 17.75 7.16
C GLN A 113 -1.11 18.02 6.51
N GLU A 114 -1.43 17.29 5.44
CA GLU A 114 -2.71 17.39 4.75
C GLU A 114 -3.33 16.01 4.55
N PHE A 115 -4.66 15.95 4.65
CA PHE A 115 -5.39 14.72 4.51
C PHE A 115 -6.72 14.87 3.75
N ASP A 116 -6.91 14.02 2.74
CA ASP A 116 -8.16 13.91 2.00
C ASP A 116 -9.02 12.76 2.56
N PHE A 117 -10.18 13.10 3.13
CA PHE A 117 -11.12 12.12 3.69
C PHE A 117 -11.69 11.14 2.67
N ARG A 118 -11.59 11.40 1.35
CA ARG A 118 -11.96 10.42 0.32
C ARG A 118 -11.13 9.13 0.40
N ASN A 119 -9.95 9.18 1.03
CA ASN A 119 -9.15 7.99 1.31
C ASN A 119 -9.86 6.94 2.19
N PHE A 120 -10.90 7.32 2.94
CA PHE A 120 -11.67 6.41 3.79
C PHE A 120 -12.93 5.83 3.14
N ARG A 121 -13.22 6.18 1.88
CA ARG A 121 -14.36 5.58 1.18
C ARG A 121 -14.23 4.05 1.26
N GLY A 122 -15.27 3.36 1.71
CA GLY A 122 -15.28 1.89 1.82
C GLY A 122 -14.47 1.29 2.99
N CYS A 123 -13.82 2.10 3.83
CA CYS A 123 -13.11 1.63 5.02
C CYS A 123 -14.06 1.52 6.23
N SER A 124 -14.99 0.57 6.18
CA SER A 124 -16.12 0.48 7.12
C SER A 124 -15.76 0.03 8.54
N ASN A 125 -14.59 -0.57 8.76
CA ASN A 125 -14.16 -1.08 10.09
C ASN A 125 -13.13 -0.18 10.79
N LEU A 126 -12.90 1.05 10.30
CA LEU A 126 -11.91 1.95 10.90
C LEU A 126 -12.33 2.31 12.34
N LYS A 127 -11.49 1.93 13.32
CA LYS A 127 -11.71 2.14 14.75
C LYS A 127 -10.76 3.17 15.33
N PHE A 128 -9.53 3.25 14.80
CA PHE A 128 -8.49 4.14 15.27
C PHE A 128 -7.91 4.96 14.13
N LEU A 129 -7.82 6.27 14.35
CA LEU A 129 -7.24 7.22 13.43
C LEU A 129 -6.35 8.20 14.20
N ARG A 130 -5.05 8.20 13.88
CA ARG A 130 -4.08 9.22 14.30
C ARG A 130 -3.42 9.80 13.07
N MET A 131 -3.36 11.13 13.00
CA MET A 131 -2.78 11.92 11.92
C MET A 131 -2.07 13.13 12.52
#